data_AF-A0A0V1JG27-F1
#
_entry.id   AF-A0A0V1JG27-F1
#
_cell.length_a   1.000
_cell.length_b   1.000
_cell.length_c   1.000
_cell.angle_alpha   90.00
_cell.angle_beta   90.00
_cell.angle_gamma   90.00
#
_symmetry.space_group_name_H-M   'P 1'
#
loop_
_entity.id
_entity.type
_entity.pdbx_description
1 polymer ?
#
loop_
_entity_poly.entity_id
_entity_poly.type
_entity_poly.pdbx_seq_one_letter_code
_entity_poly.pdbx_strand_id
1 'polypeptide(L)'
;MDLQMSVSDCRTALNNFQSRVSDFEITFKDHLSMRTSIGQFQISARKTLTHFLHEVSELKKITKMSILDEEECKKELSKLNNYEMRFDEMLSHLPCENNGIYLNIILGNISVSILNRMQRIRYKEDYEKFKLRVNLILFVFAPVVYFFHLRVLDAAYNFFLVWYYCTLTIRESILRCNGSRIKGWWLFHHYASAVLSGIMLTWPDGECYQNSRKQLLFFSFYISFVTFLQCQYQRGCLYRLKALGRRHSMDITVEGFHTWMFRGLTFLLPFLIIGYVFQLYNAYLLYHLSQTYHCREWQVSVLALVFLLMATGNTSLYEISNFERNLKYDLPVLICKNDVVDKFFHAFLSQMKCSFDCFAYTDCEVECPDDWSELKLKTVSTEQMINLGSFNVGFYSIDLTHLE
;
A
#
# COMPACT_ATOMS: atom_id res chain seq x y z
N MET A 1 30.32 -46.50 -46.57
CA MET A 1 30.27 -47.73 -45.76
C MET A 1 29.10 -47.55 -44.82
N ASP A 2 27.90 -47.85 -45.32
CA ASP A 2 26.65 -47.69 -44.56
C ASP A 2 26.49 -48.90 -43.65
N LEU A 3 26.81 -48.72 -42.36
CA LEU A 3 26.50 -49.71 -41.33
C LEU A 3 24.97 -49.78 -41.17
N GLN A 4 24.32 -50.70 -41.89
CA GLN A 4 22.94 -51.07 -41.62
C GLN A 4 22.85 -51.74 -40.25
N MET A 5 22.11 -51.13 -39.32
CA MET A 5 21.80 -51.72 -38.02
C MET A 5 21.06 -53.06 -38.19
N SER A 6 21.45 -54.07 -37.41
CA SER A 6 20.79 -55.38 -37.44
C SER A 6 19.38 -55.30 -36.82
N VAL A 7 18.45 -56.15 -37.29
CA VAL A 7 17.08 -56.23 -36.75
C VAL A 7 17.07 -56.60 -35.26
N SER A 8 18.04 -57.40 -34.80
CA SER A 8 18.23 -57.74 -33.38
C SER A 8 18.63 -56.53 -32.54
N ASP A 9 19.49 -55.65 -33.06
CA ASP A 9 19.89 -54.43 -32.36
C ASP A 9 18.69 -53.47 -32.26
N CYS A 10 17.88 -53.38 -33.32
CA CYS A 10 16.64 -52.60 -33.32
C CYS A 10 15.64 -53.14 -32.28
N ARG A 11 15.44 -54.45 -32.21
CA ARG A 11 14.53 -55.08 -31.23
C ARG A 11 15.02 -54.91 -29.79
N THR A 12 16.32 -55.03 -29.55
CA THR A 12 16.93 -54.81 -28.23
C THR A 12 16.78 -53.35 -27.80
N ALA A 13 17.04 -52.39 -28.70
CA ALA A 13 16.83 -50.98 -28.45
C ALA A 13 15.35 -50.66 -28.14
N LEU A 14 14.41 -51.28 -28.86
CA LEU A 14 12.98 -51.12 -28.63
C LEU A 14 12.55 -51.64 -27.26
N ASN A 15 13.01 -52.84 -26.87
CA ASN A 15 12.71 -53.41 -25.56
C ASN A 15 13.29 -52.55 -24.42
N ASN A 16 14.52 -52.06 -24.58
CA ASN A 16 15.14 -51.16 -23.61
C ASN A 16 14.37 -49.83 -23.48
N PHE A 17 13.88 -49.30 -24.60
CA PHE A 17 13.02 -48.12 -24.59
C PHE A 17 11.68 -48.38 -23.89
N GLN A 18 11.02 -49.51 -24.20
CA GLN A 18 9.76 -49.89 -23.55
C GLN A 18 9.92 -50.07 -22.04
N SER A 19 10.99 -50.70 -21.58
CA SER A 19 11.29 -50.82 -20.14
C SER A 19 11.40 -49.45 -19.48
N ARG A 20 12.18 -48.52 -20.08
CA ARG A 20 12.33 -47.15 -19.57
C ARG A 20 11.01 -46.37 -19.53
N VAL A 21 10.15 -46.56 -20.53
CA VAL A 21 8.81 -45.93 -20.55
C VAL A 21 7.96 -46.49 -19.42
N SER A 22 7.94 -47.81 -19.22
CA SER A 22 7.23 -48.45 -18.11
C SER A 22 7.70 -47.93 -16.75
N ASP A 23 9.00 -47.79 -16.54
CA ASP A 23 9.57 -47.25 -15.30
C ASP A 23 9.16 -45.79 -15.06
N PHE A 24 9.14 -44.98 -16.13
CA PHE A 24 8.68 -43.59 -16.06
C PHE A 24 7.18 -43.48 -15.77
N GLU A 25 6.34 -44.35 -16.36
CA GLU A 25 4.90 -44.36 -16.12
C GLU A 25 4.57 -44.65 -14.64
N ILE A 26 5.32 -45.55 -13.99
CA ILE A 26 5.20 -45.82 -12.55
C ILE A 26 5.53 -44.53 -11.77
N THR A 27 6.69 -43.94 -12.05
CA THR A 27 7.13 -42.69 -11.38
C THR A 27 6.13 -41.54 -11.57
N PHE A 28 5.52 -41.44 -12.76
CA PHE A 28 4.52 -40.43 -13.06
C PHE A 28 3.20 -40.65 -12.30
N LYS A 29 2.77 -41.92 -12.14
CA LYS A 29 1.61 -42.27 -11.30
C LYS A 29 1.86 -41.90 -9.84
N ASP A 30 3.05 -42.14 -9.32
CA ASP A 30 3.45 -41.74 -7.96
C ASP A 30 3.45 -40.22 -7.79
N HIS A 31 3.88 -39.47 -8.81
CA HIS A 31 3.77 -38.02 -8.80
C HIS A 31 2.31 -37.54 -8.69
N LEU A 32 1.38 -38.15 -9.44
CA LEU A 32 -0.04 -37.80 -9.41
C LEU A 32 -0.70 -38.12 -8.05
N SER A 33 -0.35 -39.26 -7.45
CA SER A 33 -0.86 -39.63 -6.12
C SER A 33 -0.36 -38.64 -5.06
N MET A 34 0.94 -38.34 -5.04
CA MET A 34 1.54 -37.36 -4.13
C MET A 34 0.91 -35.97 -4.29
N ARG A 35 0.67 -35.52 -5.52
CA ARG A 35 0.01 -34.23 -5.79
C ARG A 35 -1.39 -34.17 -5.17
N THR A 36 -2.14 -35.27 -5.22
CA THR A 36 -3.50 -35.36 -4.67
C THR A 36 -3.47 -35.34 -3.14
N SER A 37 -2.57 -36.11 -2.53
CA SER A 37 -2.36 -36.10 -1.08
C SER A 37 -1.94 -34.72 -0.56
N ILE A 38 -1.03 -34.03 -1.25
CA ILE A 38 -0.65 -32.65 -0.91
C ILE A 38 -1.86 -31.72 -0.92
N GLY A 39 -2.74 -31.81 -1.91
CA GLY A 39 -3.97 -31.01 -1.96
C GLY A 39 -4.89 -31.27 -0.76
N GLN A 40 -5.06 -32.53 -0.35
CA GLN A 40 -5.85 -32.88 0.84
C GLN A 40 -5.23 -32.34 2.13
N PHE A 41 -3.90 -32.46 2.29
CA PHE A 41 -3.19 -31.88 3.43
C PHE A 41 -3.32 -30.37 3.48
N GLN A 42 -3.25 -29.68 2.35
CA GLN A 42 -3.39 -28.22 2.28
C GLN A 42 -4.77 -27.77 2.76
N ILE A 43 -5.84 -28.45 2.32
CA ILE A 43 -7.22 -28.15 2.75
C ILE A 43 -7.38 -28.40 4.25
N SER A 44 -6.91 -29.57 4.73
CA SER A 44 -7.01 -29.92 6.15
C SER A 44 -6.22 -28.96 7.03
N ALA A 45 -4.96 -28.68 6.69
CA ALA A 45 -4.08 -27.80 7.45
C ALA A 45 -4.65 -26.38 7.53
N ARG A 46 -5.22 -25.87 6.43
CA ARG A 46 -5.89 -24.57 6.47
C ARG A 46 -7.07 -24.58 7.41
N LYS A 47 -7.98 -25.54 7.29
CA LYS A 47 -9.18 -25.60 8.13
C LYS A 47 -8.81 -25.57 9.61
N THR A 48 -7.78 -26.33 10.00
CA THR A 48 -7.23 -26.34 11.36
C THR A 48 -6.63 -24.99 11.76
N LEU A 49 -5.81 -24.36 10.92
CA LEU A 49 -5.20 -23.06 11.23
C LEU A 49 -6.24 -21.93 11.33
N THR A 50 -7.24 -21.91 10.45
CA THR A 50 -8.36 -20.95 10.52
C THR A 50 -9.14 -21.11 11.82
N HIS A 51 -9.36 -22.35 12.27
CA HIS A 51 -9.98 -22.62 13.57
C HIS A 51 -9.14 -22.08 14.73
N PHE A 52 -7.83 -22.36 14.75
CA PHE A 52 -6.93 -21.85 15.78
C PHE A 52 -6.86 -20.31 15.80
N LEU A 53 -6.86 -19.65 14.65
CA LEU A 53 -6.94 -18.18 14.59
C LEU A 53 -8.24 -17.64 15.18
N HIS A 54 -9.37 -18.30 14.90
CA HIS A 54 -10.65 -17.95 15.50
C HIS A 54 -10.62 -18.12 17.03
N GLU A 55 -10.12 -19.26 17.53
CA GLU A 55 -9.95 -19.49 18.97
C GLU A 55 -9.06 -18.43 19.62
N VAL A 56 -7.93 -18.06 19.01
CA VAL A 56 -7.05 -17.00 19.51
C VAL A 56 -7.79 -15.66 19.55
N SER A 57 -8.60 -15.34 18.55
CA SER A 57 -9.41 -14.11 18.53
C SER A 57 -10.40 -14.05 19.69
N GLU A 58 -11.11 -15.16 19.95
CA GLU A 58 -12.05 -15.27 21.06
C GLU A 58 -11.32 -15.20 22.42
N LEU A 59 -10.20 -15.90 22.58
CA LEU A 59 -9.37 -15.82 23.78
C LEU A 59 -8.89 -14.39 24.05
N LYS A 60 -8.49 -13.64 23.01
CA LYS A 60 -8.11 -12.23 23.17
C LYS A 60 -9.27 -11.37 23.69
N LYS A 61 -10.50 -11.62 23.23
CA LYS A 61 -11.69 -10.91 23.74
C LYS A 61 -11.93 -11.25 25.21
N ILE A 62 -11.88 -12.54 25.56
CA ILE A 62 -12.06 -13.02 26.94
C ILE A 62 -11.00 -12.42 27.86
N THR A 63 -9.71 -12.43 27.48
CA THR A 63 -8.62 -11.83 28.26
C THR A 63 -8.84 -10.34 28.48
N LYS A 64 -9.28 -9.59 27.46
CA LYS A 64 -9.57 -8.16 27.60
C LYS A 64 -10.76 -7.86 28.51
N MET A 65 -11.71 -8.78 28.61
CA MET A 65 -12.91 -8.65 29.45
C MET A 65 -12.71 -9.22 30.86
N SER A 66 -11.61 -9.92 31.12
CA SER A 66 -11.33 -10.56 32.40
C SER A 66 -10.88 -9.54 33.45
N ILE A 67 -11.17 -9.83 34.72
CA ILE A 67 -10.72 -9.05 35.89
C ILE A 67 -9.28 -9.45 36.22
N LEU A 68 -8.37 -9.35 35.24
CA LEU A 68 -6.95 -9.54 35.44
C LEU A 68 -6.30 -8.19 35.74
N ASP A 69 -5.23 -8.22 36.53
CA ASP A 69 -4.34 -7.07 36.65
C ASP A 69 -3.79 -6.68 35.27
N GLU A 70 -3.58 -5.39 35.05
CA GLU A 70 -3.23 -4.83 33.74
C GLU A 70 -1.96 -5.47 33.14
N GLU A 71 -0.97 -5.76 33.99
CA GLU A 71 0.29 -6.39 33.59
C GLU A 71 0.12 -7.88 33.21
N GLU A 72 -0.76 -8.60 33.92
CA GLU A 72 -1.05 -10.00 33.60
C GLU A 72 -1.87 -10.11 32.32
N CYS A 73 -2.82 -9.20 32.12
CA CYS A 73 -3.58 -9.05 30.87
C CYS A 73 -2.65 -8.78 29.67
N LYS A 74 -1.71 -7.82 29.79
CA LYS A 74 -0.70 -7.55 28.75
C LYS A 74 0.14 -8.78 28.44
N LYS A 75 0.58 -9.52 29.46
CA LYS A 75 1.39 -10.73 29.31
C LYS A 75 0.64 -11.83 28.55
N GLU A 76 -0.60 -12.14 28.91
CA GLU A 76 -1.39 -13.15 28.21
C GLU A 76 -1.73 -12.71 26.78
N LEU A 77 -2.06 -11.44 26.57
CA LEU A 77 -2.31 -10.90 25.24
C LEU A 77 -1.07 -11.00 24.34
N SER A 78 0.13 -10.79 24.91
CA SER A 78 1.39 -10.95 24.17
C SER A 78 1.62 -12.39 23.71
N LYS A 79 1.28 -13.40 24.54
CA LYS A 79 1.37 -14.81 24.16
C LYS A 79 0.39 -15.14 23.03
N LEU A 80 -0.85 -14.68 23.14
CA LEU A 80 -1.87 -14.88 22.10
C LEU A 80 -1.46 -14.22 20.77
N ASN A 81 -0.86 -13.04 20.80
CA ASN A 81 -0.32 -12.37 19.61
C ASN A 81 0.82 -13.19 18.97
N ASN A 82 1.68 -13.83 19.76
CA ASN A 82 2.73 -14.70 19.22
C ASN A 82 2.16 -15.95 18.52
N TYR A 83 1.12 -16.56 19.09
CA TYR A 83 0.43 -17.68 18.44
C TYR A 83 -0.24 -17.26 17.13
N GLU A 84 -0.97 -16.14 17.15
CA GLU A 84 -1.58 -15.56 15.94
C GLU A 84 -0.55 -15.33 14.84
N MET A 85 0.58 -14.69 15.17
CA MET A 85 1.66 -14.44 14.21
C MET A 85 2.22 -15.74 13.62
N ARG A 86 2.40 -16.78 14.44
CA ARG A 86 2.90 -18.08 13.99
C ARG A 86 1.90 -18.80 13.09
N PHE A 87 0.61 -18.74 13.42
CA PHE A 87 -0.45 -19.34 12.59
C PHE A 87 -0.62 -18.60 11.27
N ASP A 88 -0.54 -17.28 11.27
CA ASP A 88 -0.54 -16.45 10.05
C ASP A 88 0.66 -16.77 9.15
N GLU A 89 1.85 -16.96 9.73
CA GLU A 89 3.04 -17.38 8.99
C GLU A 89 2.82 -18.75 8.35
N MET A 90 2.31 -19.73 9.09
CA MET A 90 1.97 -21.06 8.56
C MET A 90 0.93 -20.98 7.43
N LEU A 91 -0.12 -20.17 7.59
CA LEU A 91 -1.15 -19.93 6.57
C LEU A 91 -0.58 -19.31 5.29
N SER A 92 0.46 -18.48 5.40
CA SER A 92 1.13 -17.84 4.25
C SER A 92 1.88 -18.82 3.33
N HIS A 93 2.07 -20.07 3.79
CA HIS A 93 2.61 -21.18 3.01
C HIS A 93 1.54 -22.03 2.31
N LEU A 94 0.26 -21.83 2.65
CA LEU A 94 -0.87 -22.56 2.08
C LEU A 94 -1.53 -21.74 0.94
N PRO A 95 -2.15 -22.40 -0.06
CA PRO A 95 -2.61 -21.71 -1.27
C PRO A 95 -3.84 -20.86 -1.00
N CYS A 96 -3.87 -19.54 -1.20
CA CYS A 96 -5.00 -18.67 -0.80
C CYS A 96 -6.40 -19.22 -1.20
N GLU A 97 -7.36 -19.17 -0.27
CA GLU A 97 -8.74 -19.69 -0.45
C GLU A 97 -9.63 -18.74 -1.25
N ASN A 98 -9.50 -17.44 -0.97
CA ASN A 98 -10.30 -16.41 -1.62
C ASN A 98 -9.38 -15.45 -2.37
N ASN A 99 -9.53 -15.43 -3.70
CA ASN A 99 -8.80 -14.49 -4.54
C ASN A 99 -9.38 -13.05 -4.47
N GLY A 100 -10.45 -12.86 -3.68
CA GLY A 100 -11.27 -11.66 -3.67
C GLY A 100 -12.30 -11.66 -4.81
N ILE A 101 -13.38 -10.90 -4.63
CA ILE A 101 -14.52 -10.84 -5.57
C ILE A 101 -14.06 -10.50 -6.99
N TYR A 102 -13.20 -9.48 -7.13
CA TYR A 102 -12.69 -9.03 -8.42
C TYR A 102 -11.98 -10.15 -9.21
N LEU A 103 -11.05 -10.85 -8.56
CA LEU A 103 -10.26 -11.86 -9.24
C LEU A 103 -11.10 -13.11 -9.55
N ASN A 104 -12.04 -13.44 -8.67
CA ASN A 104 -13.00 -14.53 -8.91
C ASN A 104 -13.94 -14.24 -10.08
N ILE A 105 -14.34 -12.98 -10.30
CA ILE A 105 -15.14 -12.59 -11.47
C ILE A 105 -14.33 -12.79 -12.77
N ILE A 106 -13.05 -12.40 -12.77
CA ILE A 106 -12.21 -12.41 -13.98
C ILE A 106 -11.66 -13.80 -14.31
N LEU A 107 -11.14 -14.51 -13.31
CA LEU A 107 -10.42 -15.78 -13.48
C LEU A 107 -11.28 -17.01 -13.12
N GLY A 108 -12.48 -16.80 -12.59
CA GLY A 108 -13.30 -17.87 -12.02
C GLY A 108 -12.79 -18.33 -10.66
N ASN A 109 -13.34 -19.45 -10.19
CA ASN A 109 -13.01 -20.03 -8.89
C ASN A 109 -11.72 -20.87 -8.91
N ILE A 110 -10.65 -20.34 -9.49
CA ILE A 110 -9.34 -21.00 -9.60
C ILE A 110 -8.37 -20.33 -8.63
N SER A 111 -7.72 -21.10 -7.75
CA SER A 111 -6.72 -20.52 -6.83
C SER A 111 -5.52 -20.00 -7.62
N VAL A 112 -5.21 -18.71 -7.47
CA VAL A 112 -4.01 -18.08 -8.09
C VAL A 112 -2.78 -18.13 -7.19
N SER A 113 -2.76 -19.06 -6.25
CA SER A 113 -1.71 -19.09 -5.25
C SER A 113 -0.42 -19.73 -5.76
N ILE A 114 0.66 -18.98 -5.61
CA ILE A 114 2.01 -19.36 -5.98
C ILE A 114 2.71 -19.86 -4.72
N LEU A 115 2.71 -21.17 -4.52
CA LEU A 115 3.27 -21.81 -3.32
C LEU A 115 4.78 -21.65 -3.23
N ASN A 116 5.47 -21.73 -4.37
CA ASN A 116 6.91 -21.62 -4.42
C ASN A 116 7.36 -20.18 -4.14
N ARG A 117 8.13 -20.00 -3.06
CA ARG A 117 8.67 -18.70 -2.64
C ARG A 117 9.49 -18.01 -3.74
N MET A 118 10.31 -18.74 -4.49
CA MET A 118 11.09 -18.16 -5.58
C MET A 118 10.20 -17.67 -6.72
N GLN A 119 9.12 -18.40 -7.04
CA GLN A 119 8.16 -17.98 -8.06
C GLN A 119 7.38 -16.74 -7.63
N ARG A 120 7.02 -16.60 -6.34
CA ARG A 120 6.40 -15.38 -5.81
C ARG A 120 7.30 -14.15 -5.99
N ILE A 121 8.58 -14.29 -5.66
CA ILE A 121 9.56 -13.22 -5.82
C ILE A 121 9.75 -12.89 -7.30
N ARG A 122 9.88 -13.90 -8.17
CA ARG A 122 10.00 -13.70 -9.62
C ARG A 122 8.79 -12.99 -10.22
N TYR A 123 7.57 -13.41 -9.86
CA TYR A 123 6.34 -12.77 -10.33
C TYR A 123 6.30 -11.29 -9.96
N LYS A 124 6.67 -10.97 -8.72
CA LYS A 124 6.81 -9.60 -8.26
C LYS A 124 7.84 -8.81 -9.07
N GLU A 125 9.03 -9.37 -9.29
CA GLU A 125 10.06 -8.70 -10.09
C GLU A 125 9.60 -8.43 -11.51
N ASP A 126 8.88 -9.37 -12.12
CA ASP A 126 8.31 -9.21 -13.46
C ASP A 126 7.17 -8.21 -13.51
N TYR A 127 6.41 -8.06 -12.42
CA TYR A 127 5.44 -6.97 -12.25
C TYR A 127 6.14 -5.60 -12.16
N GLU A 128 7.20 -5.45 -11.37
CA GLU A 128 7.97 -4.20 -11.27
C GLU A 128 8.63 -3.83 -12.60
N LYS A 129 9.22 -4.80 -13.30
CA LYS A 129 9.76 -4.61 -14.66
C LYS A 129 8.68 -4.24 -15.67
N PHE A 130 7.49 -4.82 -15.54
CA PHE A 130 6.36 -4.49 -16.40
C PHE A 130 5.92 -3.03 -16.21
N LYS A 131 5.71 -2.58 -14.97
CA LYS A 131 5.40 -1.19 -14.65
C LYS A 131 6.39 -0.24 -15.32
N LEU A 132 7.69 -0.45 -15.08
CA LEU A 132 8.72 0.42 -15.61
C LEU A 132 8.75 0.44 -17.14
N ARG A 133 8.68 -0.74 -17.79
CA ARG A 133 8.70 -0.84 -19.25
C ARG A 133 7.51 -0.14 -19.89
N VAL A 134 6.30 -0.39 -19.39
CA VAL A 134 5.08 0.20 -19.97
C VAL A 134 5.03 1.71 -19.68
N ASN A 135 5.40 2.14 -18.48
CA ASN A 135 5.49 3.56 -18.15
C ASN A 135 6.50 4.31 -19.02
N LEU A 136 7.64 3.69 -19.36
CA LEU A 136 8.61 4.28 -20.30
C LEU A 136 8.04 4.40 -21.72
N ILE A 137 7.28 3.40 -22.19
CA ILE A 137 6.59 3.47 -23.49
C ILE A 137 5.57 4.62 -23.46
N LEU A 138 4.75 4.74 -22.41
CA LEU A 138 3.78 5.81 -22.25
C LEU A 138 4.44 7.20 -22.21
N PHE A 139 5.57 7.32 -21.51
CA PHE A 139 6.36 8.55 -21.43
C PHE A 139 6.87 9.02 -22.80
N VAL A 140 7.32 8.10 -23.66
CA VAL A 140 7.79 8.42 -25.01
C VAL A 140 6.62 8.62 -25.99
N PHE A 141 5.52 7.88 -25.81
CA PHE A 141 4.38 7.96 -26.71
C PHE A 141 3.58 9.25 -26.50
N ALA A 142 3.47 9.77 -25.26
CA ALA A 142 2.71 10.98 -24.96
C ALA A 142 3.16 12.23 -25.77
N PRO A 143 4.46 12.56 -25.90
CA PRO A 143 4.93 13.65 -26.76
C PRO A 143 4.58 13.44 -28.24
N VAL A 144 4.68 12.21 -28.75
CA VAL A 144 4.30 11.90 -30.14
C VAL A 144 2.83 12.25 -30.35
N VAL A 145 1.94 11.79 -29.46
CA VAL A 145 0.53 12.13 -29.52
C VAL A 145 0.29 13.63 -29.32
N TYR A 146 1.04 14.28 -28.42
CA TYR A 146 0.93 15.72 -28.17
C TYR A 146 1.19 16.56 -29.43
N PHE A 147 2.29 16.28 -30.16
CA PHE A 147 2.70 17.04 -31.34
C PHE A 147 1.96 16.64 -32.61
N PHE A 148 1.64 15.35 -32.80
CA PHE A 148 0.92 14.86 -33.97
C PHE A 148 -0.57 14.78 -33.68
N HIS A 149 -1.33 15.76 -34.19
CA HIS A 149 -2.77 15.84 -33.99
C HIS A 149 -3.54 14.83 -34.86
N LEU A 150 -3.49 13.56 -34.48
CA LEU A 150 -4.20 12.47 -35.14
C LEU A 150 -5.12 11.76 -34.14
N ARG A 151 -6.43 11.76 -34.41
CA ARG A 151 -7.42 11.14 -33.53
C ARG A 151 -7.16 9.65 -33.27
N VAL A 152 -6.61 8.93 -34.24
CA VAL A 152 -6.21 7.53 -34.09
C VAL A 152 -5.07 7.36 -33.08
N LEU A 153 -4.13 8.31 -33.01
CA LEU A 153 -3.06 8.29 -32.00
C LEU A 153 -3.60 8.55 -30.61
N ASP A 154 -4.55 9.48 -30.46
CA ASP A 154 -5.23 9.72 -29.19
C ASP A 154 -5.96 8.47 -28.70
N ALA A 155 -6.69 7.79 -29.59
CA ALA A 155 -7.38 6.55 -29.27
C ALA A 155 -6.40 5.41 -28.92
N ALA A 156 -5.31 5.26 -29.69
CA ALA A 156 -4.28 4.26 -29.42
C ALA A 156 -3.60 4.48 -28.05
N TYR A 157 -3.30 5.73 -27.71
CA TYR A 157 -2.71 6.09 -26.42
C TYR A 157 -3.65 5.79 -25.25
N ASN A 158 -4.90 6.23 -25.32
CA ASN A 158 -5.88 5.98 -24.27
C ASN A 158 -6.23 4.48 -24.15
N PHE A 159 -6.33 3.75 -25.26
CA PHE A 159 -6.49 2.30 -25.24
C PHE A 159 -5.31 1.61 -24.55
N PHE A 160 -4.08 2.05 -24.82
CA PHE A 160 -2.89 1.51 -24.17
C PHE A 160 -2.88 1.79 -22.66
N LEU A 161 -3.37 2.96 -22.21
CA LEU A 161 -3.57 3.27 -20.79
C LEU A 161 -4.63 2.38 -20.14
N VAL A 162 -5.78 2.16 -20.79
CA VAL A 162 -6.82 1.22 -20.30
C VAL A 162 -6.23 -0.17 -20.13
N TRP A 163 -5.55 -0.69 -21.15
CA TRP A 163 -4.89 -1.97 -21.09
C TRP A 163 -3.86 -2.05 -19.95
N TYR A 164 -3.04 -1.00 -19.79
CA TYR A 164 -2.02 -0.93 -18.74
C TYR A 164 -2.65 -1.02 -17.35
N TYR A 165 -3.61 -0.14 -17.03
CA TYR A 165 -4.21 -0.10 -15.70
C TYR A 165 -5.06 -1.34 -15.39
N CYS A 166 -5.79 -1.90 -16.36
CA CYS A 166 -6.47 -3.18 -16.19
C CYS A 166 -5.49 -4.33 -15.92
N THR A 167 -4.32 -4.33 -16.58
CA THR A 167 -3.28 -5.33 -16.34
C THR A 167 -2.67 -5.16 -14.95
N LEU A 168 -2.47 -3.92 -14.49
CA LEU A 168 -1.98 -3.65 -13.13
C LEU A 168 -2.92 -4.17 -12.07
N THR A 169 -4.22 -3.88 -12.16
CA THR A 169 -5.20 -4.30 -11.15
C THR A 169 -5.25 -5.82 -11.01
N ILE A 170 -5.20 -6.56 -12.13
CA ILE A 170 -5.13 -8.03 -12.11
C ILE A 170 -3.83 -8.51 -11.43
N ARG A 171 -2.68 -7.98 -11.84
CA ARG A 171 -1.37 -8.39 -11.30
C ARG A 171 -1.22 -8.06 -9.81
N GLU A 172 -1.74 -6.92 -9.38
CA GLU A 172 -1.72 -6.50 -7.98
C GLU A 172 -2.67 -7.31 -7.12
N SER A 173 -3.87 -7.63 -7.61
CA SER A 173 -4.76 -8.54 -6.89
C SER A 173 -4.13 -9.93 -6.74
N ILE A 174 -3.45 -10.47 -7.76
CA ILE A 174 -2.67 -11.71 -7.64
C ILE A 174 -1.55 -11.56 -6.60
N LEU A 175 -0.82 -10.44 -6.59
CA LEU A 175 0.20 -10.16 -5.59
C LEU A 175 -0.37 -10.10 -4.17
N ARG A 176 -1.56 -9.53 -3.97
CA ARG A 176 -2.24 -9.49 -2.65
C ARG A 176 -2.59 -10.90 -2.17
N CYS A 177 -3.11 -11.76 -3.05
CA CYS A 177 -3.37 -13.17 -2.72
C CYS A 177 -2.09 -13.97 -2.37
N ASN A 178 -0.91 -13.44 -2.75
CA ASN A 178 0.38 -14.09 -2.58
C ASN A 178 1.29 -13.40 -1.55
N GLY A 179 0.73 -12.55 -0.68
CA GLY A 179 1.42 -11.98 0.48
C GLY A 179 1.98 -10.57 0.29
N SER A 180 1.68 -9.89 -0.82
CA SER A 180 1.99 -8.47 -0.98
C SER A 180 0.99 -7.61 -0.20
N ARG A 181 1.49 -6.71 0.65
CA ARG A 181 0.67 -5.82 1.49
C ARG A 181 0.40 -4.49 0.79
N ILE A 182 -0.39 -4.55 -0.29
CA ILE A 182 -0.79 -3.35 -1.05
C ILE A 182 -1.95 -2.67 -0.31
N LYS A 183 -1.81 -1.38 0.03
CA LYS A 183 -2.89 -0.60 0.68
C LYS A 183 -4.09 -0.48 -0.27
N GLY A 184 -5.30 -0.48 0.30
CA GLY A 184 -6.55 -0.47 -0.48
C GLY A 184 -6.68 0.72 -1.45
N TRP A 185 -6.23 1.90 -1.04
CA TRP A 185 -6.26 3.10 -1.88
C TRP A 185 -5.49 2.93 -3.19
N TRP A 186 -4.28 2.36 -3.17
CA TRP A 186 -3.46 2.23 -4.39
C TRP A 186 -4.12 1.33 -5.42
N LEU A 187 -4.75 0.25 -4.94
CA LEU A 187 -5.53 -0.62 -5.81
C LEU A 187 -6.76 0.12 -6.38
N PHE A 188 -7.48 0.89 -5.55
CA PHE A 188 -8.58 1.75 -6.00
C PHE A 188 -8.13 2.80 -7.03
N HIS A 189 -6.99 3.44 -6.80
CA HIS A 189 -6.38 4.42 -7.69
C HIS A 189 -6.15 3.82 -9.09
N HIS A 190 -5.63 2.59 -9.19
CA HIS A 190 -5.49 1.92 -10.49
C HIS A 190 -6.82 1.61 -11.18
N TYR A 191 -7.86 1.22 -10.43
CA TYR A 191 -9.20 1.05 -10.99
C TYR A 191 -9.77 2.37 -11.52
N ALA A 192 -9.65 3.45 -10.74
CA ALA A 192 -10.11 4.77 -11.13
C ALA A 192 -9.35 5.27 -12.37
N SER A 193 -8.04 5.04 -12.47
CA SER A 193 -7.25 5.38 -13.66
C SER A 193 -7.64 4.57 -14.90
N ALA A 194 -8.02 3.30 -14.75
CA ALA A 194 -8.55 2.50 -15.86
C ALA A 194 -9.89 3.08 -16.37
N VAL A 195 -10.81 3.42 -15.45
CA VAL A 195 -12.09 4.06 -15.78
C VAL A 195 -11.86 5.43 -16.44
N LEU A 196 -10.99 6.26 -15.86
CA LEU A 196 -10.61 7.57 -16.41
C LEU A 196 -10.11 7.45 -17.86
N SER A 197 -9.19 6.50 -18.11
CA SER A 197 -8.64 6.24 -19.45
C SER A 197 -9.71 5.71 -20.41
N GLY A 198 -10.66 4.90 -19.92
CA GLY A 198 -11.79 4.41 -20.71
C GLY A 198 -12.75 5.53 -21.10
N ILE A 199 -13.05 6.45 -20.18
CA ILE A 199 -13.87 7.62 -20.47
C ILE A 199 -13.15 8.51 -21.50
N MET A 200 -11.85 8.76 -21.34
CA MET A 200 -11.03 9.48 -22.31
C MET A 200 -11.04 8.84 -23.71
N LEU A 201 -10.96 7.51 -23.79
CA LEU A 201 -11.03 6.76 -25.05
C LEU A 201 -12.39 6.95 -25.76
N THR A 202 -13.48 7.02 -25.00
CA THR A 202 -14.85 7.19 -25.52
C THR A 202 -15.28 8.65 -25.67
N TRP A 203 -14.45 9.63 -25.30
CA TRP A 203 -14.78 11.05 -25.43
C TRP A 203 -14.78 11.42 -26.92
N PRO A 204 -15.93 11.81 -27.51
CA PRO A 204 -16.02 12.16 -28.93
C PRO A 204 -15.13 13.36 -29.28
N ASP A 205 -14.76 13.44 -30.56
CA ASP A 205 -13.98 14.55 -31.09
C ASP A 205 -14.87 15.79 -31.24
N GLY A 206 -14.84 16.64 -30.22
CA GLY A 206 -15.60 17.90 -30.14
C GLY A 206 -14.74 19.04 -29.59
N GLU A 207 -15.30 20.25 -29.57
CA GLU A 207 -14.57 21.46 -29.13
C GLU A 207 -14.00 21.31 -27.70
N CYS A 208 -14.78 20.72 -26.79
CA CYS A 208 -14.39 20.52 -25.40
C CYS A 208 -13.24 19.52 -25.24
N TYR A 209 -13.24 18.46 -26.07
CA TYR A 209 -12.11 17.53 -26.17
C TYR A 209 -10.86 18.26 -26.66
N GLN A 210 -10.99 19.03 -27.74
CA GLN A 210 -9.86 19.74 -28.36
C GLN A 210 -9.22 20.77 -27.42
N ASN A 211 -10.05 21.51 -26.66
CA ASN A 211 -9.60 22.46 -25.65
C ASN A 211 -8.85 21.79 -24.50
N SER A 212 -9.26 20.57 -24.11
CA SER A 212 -8.66 19.83 -22.98
C SER A 212 -7.50 18.93 -23.38
N ARG A 213 -7.40 18.56 -24.67
CA ARG A 213 -6.50 17.52 -25.18
C ARG A 213 -5.05 17.72 -24.77
N LYS A 214 -4.48 18.89 -25.08
CA LYS A 214 -3.06 19.18 -24.81
C LYS A 214 -2.75 19.15 -23.32
N GLN A 215 -3.66 19.70 -22.50
CA GLN A 215 -3.54 19.72 -21.04
C GLN A 215 -3.48 18.30 -20.45
N LEU A 216 -4.39 17.42 -20.89
CA LEU A 216 -4.48 16.04 -20.40
C LEU A 216 -3.33 15.14 -20.89
N LEU A 217 -2.84 15.37 -22.11
CA LEU A 217 -1.63 14.69 -22.62
C LEU A 217 -0.38 15.17 -21.86
N PHE A 218 -0.27 16.47 -21.58
CA PHE A 218 0.84 17.02 -20.79
C PHE A 218 0.82 16.48 -19.36
N PHE A 219 -0.37 16.37 -18.75
CA PHE A 219 -0.53 15.70 -17.46
C PHE A 219 -0.08 14.24 -17.50
N SER A 220 -0.48 13.49 -18.52
CA SER A 220 -0.10 12.08 -18.67
C SER A 220 1.41 11.90 -18.85
N PHE A 221 2.05 12.78 -19.62
CA PHE A 221 3.51 12.85 -19.73
C PHE A 221 4.18 13.14 -18.38
N TYR A 222 3.68 14.16 -17.67
CA TYR A 222 4.20 14.55 -16.37
C TYR A 222 4.09 13.41 -15.34
N ILE A 223 2.92 12.76 -15.24
CA ILE A 223 2.75 11.63 -14.32
C ILE A 223 3.67 10.47 -14.70
N SER A 224 3.83 10.16 -15.99
CA SER A 224 4.76 9.11 -16.42
C SER A 224 6.21 9.42 -15.99
N PHE A 225 6.62 10.69 -16.04
CA PHE A 225 7.91 11.13 -15.53
C PHE A 225 8.02 10.97 -14.00
N VAL A 226 7.01 11.40 -13.23
CA VAL A 226 6.99 11.24 -11.78
C VAL A 226 7.02 9.77 -11.37
N THR A 227 6.26 8.91 -12.06
CA THR A 227 6.24 7.47 -11.83
C THR A 227 7.60 6.83 -12.09
N PHE A 228 8.35 7.30 -13.10
CA PHE A 228 9.72 6.85 -13.34
C PHE A 228 10.64 7.20 -12.15
N LEU A 229 10.60 8.46 -11.68
CA LEU A 229 11.39 8.91 -10.54
C LEU A 229 11.02 8.13 -9.25
N GLN A 230 9.72 7.93 -9.01
CA GLN A 230 9.19 7.13 -7.91
C GLN A 230 9.73 5.70 -7.96
N CYS A 231 9.64 5.03 -9.11
CA CYS A 231 10.06 3.64 -9.25
C CYS A 231 11.56 3.47 -8.97
N GLN A 232 12.40 4.31 -9.57
CA GLN A 232 13.86 4.25 -9.38
C GLN A 232 14.24 4.47 -7.92
N TYR A 233 13.65 5.48 -7.28
CA TYR A 233 13.93 5.78 -5.89
C TYR A 233 13.43 4.68 -4.94
N GLN A 234 12.16 4.29 -5.08
CA GLN A 234 11.54 3.35 -4.15
C GLN A 234 12.16 1.96 -4.25
N ARG A 235 12.62 1.52 -5.43
CA ARG A 235 13.39 0.26 -5.57
C ARG A 235 14.64 0.25 -4.71
N GLY A 236 15.42 1.34 -4.74
CA GLY A 236 16.63 1.47 -3.91
C GLY A 236 16.31 1.50 -2.41
N CYS A 237 15.26 2.21 -2.01
CA CYS A 237 14.82 2.27 -0.62
C CYS A 237 14.33 0.91 -0.11
N LEU A 238 13.50 0.21 -0.89
CA LEU A 238 13.01 -1.12 -0.55
C LEU A 238 14.15 -2.14 -0.46
N TYR A 239 15.15 -2.05 -1.34
CA TYR A 239 16.36 -2.88 -1.25
C TYR A 239 17.08 -2.67 0.09
N ARG A 240 17.34 -1.42 0.46
CA ARG A 240 17.99 -1.07 1.74
C ARG A 240 17.17 -1.54 2.95
N LEU A 241 15.86 -1.29 2.95
CA LEU A 241 14.99 -1.67 4.08
C LEU A 241 14.88 -3.20 4.23
N LYS A 242 14.93 -3.96 3.13
CA LYS A 242 14.99 -5.43 3.17
C LYS A 242 16.32 -5.92 3.72
N ALA A 243 17.45 -5.34 3.29
CA ALA A 243 18.77 -5.68 3.82
C ALA A 243 18.86 -5.44 5.34
N LEU A 244 18.13 -4.43 5.85
CA LEU A 244 18.01 -4.12 7.28
C LEU A 244 16.96 -4.95 8.03
N GLY A 245 16.27 -5.89 7.37
CA GLY A 245 15.19 -6.68 7.99
C GLY A 245 13.93 -5.90 8.38
N ARG A 246 13.83 -4.62 8.00
CA ARG A 246 12.72 -3.72 8.40
C ARG A 246 11.49 -3.81 7.50
N ARG A 247 11.57 -4.54 6.38
CA ARG A 247 10.51 -4.65 5.36
C ARG A 247 10.35 -6.06 4.83
N HIS A 248 9.12 -6.40 4.47
CA HIS A 248 8.82 -7.71 3.94
C HIS A 248 9.33 -7.86 2.51
N SER A 249 9.79 -9.07 2.16
CA SER A 249 10.36 -9.36 0.85
C SER A 249 9.37 -9.12 -0.30
N MET A 250 8.06 -9.21 -0.03
CA MET A 250 6.98 -9.01 -1.01
C MET A 250 6.54 -7.55 -1.23
N ASP A 251 7.01 -6.57 -0.45
CA ASP A 251 6.58 -5.15 -0.60
C ASP A 251 7.01 -4.52 -1.95
N ILE A 252 6.05 -3.98 -2.70
CA ILE A 252 6.23 -3.40 -4.05
C ILE A 252 6.42 -1.88 -4.02
N THR A 253 6.85 -1.30 -5.14
CA THR A 253 6.79 0.15 -5.36
C THR A 253 5.36 0.61 -5.60
N VAL A 254 5.07 1.86 -5.27
CA VAL A 254 3.74 2.46 -5.24
C VAL A 254 3.78 3.82 -5.95
N GLU A 255 2.74 4.15 -6.71
CA GLU A 255 2.66 5.38 -7.54
C GLU A 255 2.39 6.68 -6.75
N GLY A 256 2.50 6.64 -5.42
CA GLY A 256 2.35 7.84 -4.59
C GLY A 256 3.07 7.76 -3.25
N PHE A 257 2.55 8.45 -2.25
CA PHE A 257 3.29 8.76 -1.03
C PHE A 257 3.17 7.68 0.06
N HIS A 258 4.26 7.48 0.80
CA HIS A 258 4.32 6.58 1.95
C HIS A 258 5.14 7.17 3.11
N THR A 259 4.73 6.89 4.35
CA THR A 259 5.35 7.39 5.59
C THR A 259 6.88 7.27 5.66
N TRP A 260 7.46 6.19 5.16
CA TRP A 260 8.91 5.97 5.20
C TRP A 260 9.69 6.81 4.19
N MET A 261 9.01 7.41 3.21
CA MET A 261 9.63 8.32 2.26
C MET A 261 10.18 9.56 2.99
N PHE A 262 9.58 9.99 4.10
CA PHE A 262 10.11 11.11 4.89
C PHE A 262 11.54 10.92 5.43
N ARG A 263 12.03 9.69 5.62
CA ARG A 263 13.37 9.41 6.19
C ARG A 263 14.54 9.59 5.22
N GLY A 264 14.29 10.03 3.99
CA GLY A 264 15.35 10.30 3.01
C GLY A 264 14.86 10.79 1.65
N LEU A 265 13.68 11.43 1.58
CA LEU A 265 13.00 11.77 0.33
C LEU A 265 12.37 13.16 0.31
N THR A 266 13.12 14.17 0.73
CA THR A 266 12.72 15.55 0.43
C THR A 266 12.76 15.81 -1.08
N PHE A 267 13.62 15.12 -1.84
CA PHE A 267 13.79 15.35 -3.28
C PHE A 267 12.57 14.96 -4.13
N LEU A 268 11.91 13.83 -3.86
CA LEU A 268 10.77 13.38 -4.69
C LEU A 268 9.46 14.08 -4.31
N LEU A 269 9.35 14.53 -3.07
CA LEU A 269 8.17 15.20 -2.52
C LEU A 269 7.64 16.35 -3.40
N PRO A 270 8.45 17.33 -3.86
CA PRO A 270 7.96 18.41 -4.70
C PRO A 270 7.32 17.91 -5.99
N PHE A 271 7.89 16.87 -6.62
CA PHE A 271 7.32 16.30 -7.85
C PHE A 271 5.95 15.64 -7.60
N LEU A 272 5.77 14.96 -6.46
CA LEU A 272 4.47 14.40 -6.10
C LEU A 272 3.45 15.50 -5.82
N ILE A 273 3.83 16.52 -5.03
CA ILE A 273 2.95 17.64 -4.68
C ILE A 273 2.51 18.38 -5.95
N ILE A 274 3.44 18.70 -6.85
CA ILE A 274 3.12 19.32 -8.14
C ILE A 274 2.17 18.42 -8.94
N GLY A 275 2.38 17.09 -8.92
CA GLY A 275 1.46 16.15 -9.56
C GLY A 275 0.05 16.17 -8.99
N TYR A 276 -0.10 16.24 -7.66
CA TYR A 276 -1.40 16.31 -6.99
C TYR A 276 -2.10 17.65 -7.26
N VAL A 277 -1.36 18.76 -7.24
CA VAL A 277 -1.87 20.10 -7.59
C VAL A 277 -2.31 20.12 -9.06
N PHE A 278 -1.52 19.57 -9.97
CA PHE A 278 -1.87 19.46 -11.38
C PHE A 278 -3.11 18.57 -11.57
N GLN A 279 -3.22 17.48 -10.82
CA GLN A 279 -4.42 16.63 -10.82
C GLN A 279 -5.69 17.40 -10.38
N LEU A 280 -5.59 18.20 -9.30
CA LEU A 280 -6.67 19.06 -8.83
C LEU A 280 -7.00 20.16 -9.84
N TYR A 281 -5.98 20.75 -10.49
CA TYR A 281 -6.16 21.75 -11.53
C TYR A 281 -6.91 21.18 -12.74
N ASN A 282 -6.63 19.94 -13.15
CA ASN A 282 -7.39 19.27 -14.20
C ASN A 282 -8.85 19.02 -13.79
N ALA A 283 -9.10 18.66 -12.53
CA ALA A 283 -10.46 18.54 -12.00
C ALA A 283 -11.22 19.88 -12.10
N TYR A 284 -10.58 20.97 -11.66
CA TYR A 284 -11.14 22.31 -11.74
C TYR A 284 -11.41 22.75 -13.18
N LEU A 285 -10.44 22.57 -14.08
CA LEU A 285 -10.55 22.96 -15.49
C LEU A 285 -11.69 22.21 -16.18
N LEU A 286 -11.79 20.89 -15.97
CA LEU A 286 -12.87 20.08 -16.53
C LEU A 286 -14.23 20.43 -15.92
N TYR A 287 -14.29 20.71 -14.62
CA TYR A 287 -15.51 21.17 -13.97
C TYR A 287 -15.99 22.50 -14.54
N HIS A 288 -15.10 23.48 -14.69
CA HIS A 288 -15.45 24.76 -15.30
C HIS A 288 -15.88 24.59 -16.76
N LEU A 289 -15.19 23.73 -17.51
CA LEU A 289 -15.56 23.42 -18.89
C LEU A 289 -16.94 22.75 -18.98
N SER A 290 -17.29 21.87 -18.03
CA SER A 290 -18.59 21.21 -18.01
C SER A 290 -19.77 22.13 -17.68
N GLN A 291 -19.52 23.29 -17.08
CA GLN A 291 -20.54 24.33 -16.88
C GLN A 291 -20.78 25.19 -18.14
N THR A 292 -19.95 25.04 -19.18
CA THR A 292 -20.08 25.83 -20.40
C THR A 292 -21.14 25.22 -21.32
N TYR A 293 -22.06 26.04 -21.86
CA TYR A 293 -23.20 25.58 -22.69
C TYR A 293 -22.83 24.74 -23.92
N HIS A 294 -21.60 24.88 -24.43
CA HIS A 294 -21.08 24.15 -25.58
C HIS A 294 -20.65 22.71 -25.25
N CYS A 295 -20.38 22.39 -23.98
CA CYS A 295 -19.89 21.09 -23.54
C CYS A 295 -21.01 20.25 -22.91
N ARG A 296 -21.80 19.58 -23.75
CA ARG A 296 -22.87 18.68 -23.30
C ARG A 296 -22.42 17.24 -23.09
N GLU A 297 -21.16 16.93 -23.38
CA GLU A 297 -20.60 15.59 -23.24
C GLU A 297 -20.48 15.20 -21.75
N TRP A 298 -21.14 14.11 -21.35
CA TRP A 298 -21.12 13.64 -19.97
C TRP A 298 -19.71 13.27 -19.49
N GLN A 299 -18.82 12.92 -20.43
CA GLN A 299 -17.42 12.60 -20.16
C GLN A 299 -16.72 13.73 -19.40
N VAL A 300 -16.98 14.99 -19.73
CA VAL A 300 -16.31 16.15 -19.11
C VAL A 300 -16.61 16.20 -17.61
N SER A 301 -17.89 16.12 -17.24
CA SER A 301 -18.35 16.15 -15.85
C SER A 301 -17.85 14.96 -15.04
N VAL A 302 -17.88 13.75 -15.63
CA VAL A 302 -17.44 12.54 -14.92
C VAL A 302 -15.91 12.54 -14.75
N LEU A 303 -15.15 12.97 -15.77
CA LEU A 303 -13.70 13.10 -15.65
C LEU A 303 -13.33 14.13 -14.57
N ALA A 304 -14.02 15.27 -14.50
CA ALA A 304 -13.82 16.26 -13.45
C ALA A 304 -14.00 15.63 -12.05
N LEU A 305 -15.08 14.86 -11.86
CA LEU A 305 -15.36 14.17 -10.59
C LEU A 305 -14.29 13.12 -10.27
N VAL A 306 -13.90 12.28 -11.22
CA VAL A 306 -12.88 11.24 -10.99
C VAL A 306 -11.52 11.87 -10.67
N PHE A 307 -11.12 12.92 -11.39
CA PHE A 307 -9.89 13.67 -11.08
C PHE A 307 -9.94 14.28 -9.68
N LEU A 308 -11.09 14.84 -9.28
CA LEU A 308 -11.28 15.40 -7.93
C LEU A 308 -11.15 14.32 -6.85
N LEU A 309 -11.85 13.19 -6.99
CA LEU A 309 -11.79 12.05 -6.07
C LEU A 309 -10.36 11.52 -5.90
N MET A 310 -9.61 11.49 -6.99
CA MET A 310 -8.24 11.01 -6.98
C MET A 310 -7.29 12.03 -6.33
N ALA A 311 -7.47 13.32 -6.59
CA ALA A 311 -6.70 14.38 -5.95
C ALA A 311 -6.94 14.43 -4.43
N THR A 312 -8.21 14.31 -3.99
CA THR A 312 -8.55 14.31 -2.56
C THR A 312 -7.95 13.12 -1.84
N GLY A 313 -8.13 11.89 -2.33
CA GLY A 313 -7.59 10.72 -1.64
C GLY A 313 -6.06 10.64 -1.65
N ASN A 314 -5.39 11.14 -2.70
CA ASN A 314 -3.92 11.27 -2.71
C ASN A 314 -3.43 12.26 -1.65
N THR A 315 -4.16 13.36 -1.44
CA THR A 315 -3.85 14.37 -0.41
C THR A 315 -4.14 13.86 1.00
N SER A 316 -5.30 13.24 1.23
CA SER A 316 -5.65 12.68 2.54
C SER A 316 -4.66 11.60 2.99
N LEU A 317 -4.14 10.78 2.07
CA LEU A 317 -3.11 9.80 2.42
C LEU A 317 -1.76 10.42 2.76
N TYR A 318 -1.41 11.54 2.13
CA TYR A 318 -0.24 12.30 2.52
C TYR A 318 -0.38 12.80 3.97
N GLU A 319 -1.54 13.37 4.32
CA GLU A 319 -1.83 13.86 5.67
C GLU A 319 -1.83 12.73 6.70
N ILE A 320 -2.55 11.63 6.45
CA ILE A 320 -2.57 10.45 7.33
C ILE A 320 -1.16 9.89 7.51
N SER A 321 -0.38 9.82 6.44
CA SER A 321 1.00 9.35 6.50
C SER A 321 1.89 10.29 7.34
N ASN A 322 1.67 11.61 7.22
CA ASN A 322 2.40 12.58 8.03
C ASN A 322 2.02 12.45 9.51
N PHE A 323 0.74 12.27 9.81
CA PHE A 323 0.23 12.02 11.16
C PHE A 323 0.80 10.73 11.78
N GLU A 324 0.75 9.60 11.07
CA GLU A 324 1.32 8.32 11.51
C GLU A 324 2.83 8.43 11.80
N ARG A 325 3.56 9.22 10.99
CA ARG A 325 4.99 9.46 11.20
C ARG A 325 5.21 10.23 12.49
N ASN A 326 4.48 11.32 12.69
CA ASN A 326 4.67 12.17 13.85
C ASN A 326 4.40 11.34 15.12
N LEU A 327 3.30 10.60 15.19
CA LEU A 327 3.01 9.68 16.30
C LEU A 327 4.13 8.65 16.56
N LYS A 328 4.74 8.12 15.51
CA LYS A 328 5.73 7.03 15.65
C LYS A 328 7.13 7.52 16.02
N TYR A 329 7.50 8.74 15.65
CA TYR A 329 8.88 9.20 15.76
C TYR A 329 9.04 10.44 16.64
N ASP A 330 8.09 11.37 16.57
CA ASP A 330 8.20 12.63 17.31
C ASP A 330 7.63 12.45 18.73
N LEU A 331 6.52 11.73 18.87
CA LEU A 331 5.90 11.47 20.18
C LEU A 331 6.82 10.71 21.16
N PRO A 332 7.53 9.61 20.78
CA PRO A 332 8.41 8.91 21.71
C PRO A 332 9.66 9.71 22.09
N VAL A 333 10.13 10.61 21.23
CA VAL A 333 11.23 11.52 21.55
C VAL A 333 10.78 12.53 22.60
N LEU A 334 9.55 13.03 22.47
CA LEU A 334 8.93 13.92 23.45
C LEU A 334 8.76 13.22 24.81
N ILE A 335 8.23 11.98 24.82
CA ILE A 335 8.08 11.16 26.03
C ILE A 335 9.45 10.89 26.67
N CYS A 336 10.46 10.49 25.89
CA CYS A 336 11.79 10.21 26.41
C CYS A 336 12.46 11.47 27.00
N LYS A 337 12.28 12.63 26.37
CA LYS A 337 12.74 13.90 26.95
C LYS A 337 12.03 14.21 28.27
N ASN A 338 10.73 13.96 28.34
CA ASN A 338 9.97 14.11 29.58
C ASN A 338 10.49 13.15 30.67
N ASP A 339 10.70 11.86 30.36
CA ASP A 339 11.25 10.87 31.29
C ASP A 339 12.66 11.22 31.80
N VAL A 340 13.48 11.85 30.96
CA VAL A 340 14.83 12.30 31.34
C VAL A 340 14.76 13.50 32.28
N VAL A 341 13.84 14.43 32.01
CA VAL A 341 13.59 15.58 32.88
C VAL A 341 13.00 15.11 34.21
N ASP A 342 12.02 14.21 34.19
CA ASP A 342 11.47 13.55 35.37
C ASP A 342 12.58 12.95 36.23
N LYS A 343 13.51 12.17 35.66
CA LYS A 343 14.64 11.60 36.42
C LYS A 343 15.55 12.64 37.06
N PHE A 344 15.74 13.79 36.42
CA PHE A 344 16.55 14.88 36.96
C PHE A 344 15.85 15.54 38.15
N PHE A 345 14.53 15.75 38.06
CA PHE A 345 13.71 16.37 39.11
C PHE A 345 13.24 15.41 40.20
N HIS A 346 13.16 14.11 39.95
CA HIS A 346 12.74 13.10 40.93
C HIS A 346 13.68 13.06 42.15
N ALA A 347 14.96 13.41 41.97
CA ALA A 347 15.93 13.55 43.05
C ALA A 347 15.63 14.77 43.96
N PHE A 348 15.03 15.83 43.40
CA PHE A 348 14.64 17.04 44.11
C PHE A 348 13.25 16.92 44.76
N LEU A 349 12.27 16.42 44.00
CA LEU A 349 10.87 16.26 44.44
C LEU A 349 10.69 15.14 45.48
N SER A 350 11.54 14.09 45.48
CA SER A 350 11.47 13.01 46.49
C SER A 350 11.76 13.47 47.92
N GLN A 351 12.28 14.69 48.11
CA GLN A 351 12.54 15.28 49.43
C GLN A 351 11.40 16.18 49.93
N MET A 352 10.35 16.40 49.12
CA MET A 352 9.22 17.27 49.47
C MET A 352 7.87 16.57 49.27
N LYS A 353 6.86 16.96 50.05
CA LYS A 353 5.46 16.58 49.78
C LYS A 353 4.89 17.59 48.79
N CYS A 354 4.84 17.21 47.51
CA CYS A 354 4.28 18.05 46.45
C CYS A 354 2.83 17.64 46.14
N SER A 355 2.00 18.63 45.82
CA SER A 355 0.69 18.45 45.18
C SER A 355 0.78 19.01 43.76
N PHE A 356 0.15 18.32 42.80
CA PHE A 356 0.10 18.77 41.42
C PHE A 356 -1.29 19.29 41.10
N ASP A 357 -1.35 20.51 40.58
CA ASP A 357 -2.57 21.13 40.08
C ASP A 357 -2.50 21.20 38.54
N CYS A 358 -3.60 20.87 37.87
CA CYS A 358 -3.69 20.95 36.41
C CYS A 358 -4.45 22.22 36.02
N PHE A 359 -3.87 23.01 35.12
CA PHE A 359 -4.48 24.23 34.60
C PHE A 359 -4.69 24.10 33.09
N ALA A 360 -5.83 24.59 32.60
CA ALA A 360 -6.12 24.72 31.18
C ALA A 360 -6.28 26.20 30.84
N TYR A 361 -5.61 26.64 29.79
CA TYR A 361 -5.76 28.00 29.24
C TYR A 361 -6.67 27.94 28.02
N THR A 362 -7.64 28.84 27.94
CA THR A 362 -8.52 28.97 26.77
C THR A 362 -8.34 30.34 26.12
N ASP A 363 -8.29 30.37 24.79
CA ASP A 363 -8.16 31.61 24.02
C ASP A 363 -9.49 32.39 23.91
N CYS A 364 -10.59 31.77 24.32
CA CYS A 364 -11.93 32.36 24.36
C CYS A 364 -12.65 32.01 25.68
N GLU A 365 -13.70 32.76 26.01
CA GLU A 365 -14.57 32.45 27.14
C GLU A 365 -15.29 31.12 26.86
N VAL A 366 -15.02 30.11 27.69
CA VAL A 366 -15.60 28.77 27.61
C VAL A 366 -16.38 28.51 28.90
N GLU A 367 -17.55 27.90 28.79
CA GLU A 367 -18.35 27.50 29.96
C GLU A 367 -17.57 26.45 30.78
N CYS A 368 -17.27 26.79 32.03
CA CYS A 368 -16.44 25.98 32.92
C CYS A 368 -17.20 24.69 33.29
N PRO A 369 -16.68 23.49 33.01
CA PRO A 369 -17.31 22.24 33.44
C PRO A 369 -17.45 22.17 34.96
N ASP A 370 -18.46 21.46 35.48
CA ASP A 370 -18.79 21.42 36.92
C ASP A 370 -17.62 20.99 37.83
N ASP A 371 -16.67 20.23 37.30
CA ASP A 371 -15.48 19.74 38.01
C ASP A 371 -14.28 20.72 37.96
N TRP A 372 -14.42 21.86 37.27
CA TRP A 372 -13.38 22.87 37.09
C TRP A 372 -13.80 24.19 37.73
N SER A 373 -12.83 24.96 38.22
CA SER A 373 -13.07 26.29 38.78
C SER A 373 -12.18 27.32 38.10
N GLU A 374 -12.72 28.52 37.89
CA GLU A 374 -11.93 29.63 37.35
C GLU A 374 -10.77 29.96 38.30
N LEU A 375 -9.56 30.02 37.72
CA LEU A 375 -8.34 30.27 38.48
C LEU A 375 -8.32 31.72 38.99
N LYS A 376 -8.43 31.90 40.31
CA LYS A 376 -8.13 33.19 40.94
C LYS A 376 -6.63 33.43 40.84
N LEU A 377 -6.22 34.57 40.25
CA LEU A 377 -4.83 34.99 40.05
C LEU A 377 -3.95 34.73 41.30
N LYS A 378 -3.31 33.57 41.34
CA LYS A 378 -2.07 33.37 42.07
C LYS A 378 -0.95 33.68 41.10
N THR A 379 -0.11 34.63 41.48
CA THR A 379 1.10 35.04 40.75
C THR A 379 1.98 33.82 40.50
N VAL A 380 1.95 33.27 39.29
CA VAL A 380 3.05 32.45 38.78
C VAL A 380 4.18 33.43 38.49
N SER A 381 5.08 33.60 39.46
CA SER A 381 6.29 34.39 39.26
C SER A 381 7.19 33.65 38.28
N THR A 382 7.56 34.32 37.20
CA THR A 382 8.42 33.83 36.11
C THR A 382 9.67 33.13 36.63
N GLU A 383 9.76 31.83 36.39
CA GLU A 383 10.98 31.02 36.51
C GLU A 383 11.21 30.22 35.21
N GLN A 384 12.43 29.72 35.02
CA GLN A 384 12.99 29.35 33.71
C GLN A 384 12.12 28.33 32.96
N MET A 385 11.72 28.66 31.72
CA MET A 385 11.02 27.73 30.84
C MET A 385 11.99 26.86 30.06
N ILE A 386 11.91 25.55 30.28
CA ILE A 386 12.68 24.56 29.51
C ILE A 386 11.76 24.02 28.39
N ASN A 387 12.10 24.32 27.13
CA ASN A 387 11.39 23.78 25.98
C ASN A 387 11.76 22.30 25.78
N LEU A 388 10.81 21.40 26.06
CA LEU A 388 10.99 19.96 25.91
C LEU A 388 10.81 19.55 24.43
N GLY A 389 9.96 20.26 23.70
CA GLY A 389 9.81 20.16 22.26
C GLY A 389 8.39 20.42 21.80
N SER A 390 8.22 20.44 20.48
CA SER A 390 6.93 20.59 19.84
C SER A 390 6.53 19.32 19.09
N PHE A 391 5.26 18.97 19.21
CA PHE A 391 4.65 17.84 18.53
C PHE A 391 3.55 18.34 17.60
N ASN A 392 3.80 18.26 16.30
CA ASN A 392 2.86 18.71 15.29
C ASN A 392 2.01 17.55 14.77
N VAL A 393 0.71 17.78 14.66
CA VAL A 393 -0.31 16.77 14.34
C VAL A 393 -1.24 17.31 13.27
N GLY A 394 -0.70 17.66 12.10
CA GLY A 394 -1.44 18.14 10.93
C GLY A 394 -2.13 19.49 11.14
N PHE A 395 -3.13 19.53 12.02
CA PHE A 395 -3.97 20.67 12.36
C PHE A 395 -3.67 21.26 13.75
N TYR A 396 -2.97 20.53 14.64
CA TYR A 396 -2.63 20.98 15.98
C TYR A 396 -1.11 20.94 16.20
N SER A 397 -0.53 21.96 16.82
CA SER A 397 0.81 21.89 17.43
C SER A 397 0.62 21.79 18.93
N ILE A 398 1.24 20.79 19.55
CA ILE A 398 1.30 20.64 21.00
C ILE A 398 2.73 20.93 21.41
N ASP A 399 2.95 22.06 22.06
CA ASP A 399 4.25 22.45 22.57
C ASP A 399 4.32 22.06 24.05
N LEU A 400 5.32 21.28 24.41
CA LEU A 400 5.58 20.86 25.78
C LEU A 400 6.72 21.68 26.33
N THR A 401 6.40 22.52 27.31
CA THR A 401 7.35 23.32 28.07
C THR A 401 7.25 22.94 29.54
N HIS A 402 8.39 22.67 30.16
CA HIS A 402 8.47 22.54 31.61
C HIS A 402 8.63 23.92 32.22
N LEU A 403 7.80 24.26 33.19
CA LEU A 403 7.94 25.42 34.06
C LEU A 403 8.63 24.93 35.34
N GLU A 404 9.79 25.51 35.68
CA GLU A 404 10.43 25.31 36.99
C GLU A 404 9.60 25.89 38.13
#